data_AF-A0A6I1WEC1-F1
#
_entry.id   AF-A0A6I1WEC1-F1
#
_cell.length_a   1.000
_cell.length_b   1.000
_cell.length_c   1.000
_cell.angle_alpha   90.00
_cell.angle_beta   90.00
_cell.angle_gamma   90.00
#
_symmetry.space_group_name_H-M   'P 1'
#
loop_
_entity.id
_entity.type
_entity.pdbx_description
1 polymer ?
#
loop_
_entity_poly.entity_id
_entity_poly.type
_entity_poly.pdbx_seq_one_letter_code
_entity_poly.pdbx_strand_id
1 'polypeptide(L)'
;MLATQVAVAMNTQMKVFYRPANLPVPPEKMATLLTFSLKQHAGGWVLVCHNPTPYHASFSSLSVMDEGRERAHAKTLDMMTPPLSDKPYSLASFSLDVQGKLTVNYTLIDDEGHYHDASTTVKIP
;
A
#
# COMPACT_ATOMS: atom_id res chain seq x y z
N MET A 1 20.53 -6.62 -49.23
CA MET A 1 20.22 -6.98 -47.83
C MET A 1 19.02 -6.13 -47.41
N LEU A 2 17.88 -6.75 -47.08
CA LEU A 2 16.75 -6.02 -46.48
C LEU A 2 17.12 -5.68 -45.03
N ALA A 3 17.07 -4.40 -44.68
CA ALA A 3 17.37 -3.94 -43.33
C ALA A 3 16.21 -4.30 -42.40
N THR A 4 16.50 -5.06 -41.35
CA THR A 4 15.54 -5.36 -40.27
C THR A 4 15.38 -4.12 -39.39
N GLN A 5 14.13 -3.70 -39.13
CA GLN A 5 13.83 -2.57 -38.25
C GLN A 5 12.90 -3.02 -37.13
N VAL A 6 13.07 -2.43 -35.94
CA VAL A 6 12.21 -2.62 -34.77
C VAL A 6 11.69 -1.26 -34.33
N ALA A 7 10.37 -1.14 -34.17
CA ALA A 7 9.73 0.03 -33.60
C ALA A 7 9.38 -0.24 -32.14
N VAL A 8 9.73 0.70 -31.26
CA VAL A 8 9.42 0.65 -29.83
C VAL A 8 8.52 1.84 -29.49
N ALA A 9 7.41 1.58 -28.80
CA ALA A 9 6.54 2.60 -28.23
C ALA A 9 6.56 2.48 -26.70
N MET A 10 6.59 3.62 -26.02
CA MET A 10 6.52 3.70 -24.57
C MET A 10 5.13 4.19 -24.14
N ASN A 11 4.53 3.52 -23.16
CA ASN A 11 3.29 3.97 -22.54
C ASN A 11 3.55 4.31 -21.07
N THR A 12 3.44 5.58 -20.73
CA THR A 12 3.58 6.08 -19.36
C THR A 12 2.21 6.33 -18.77
N GLN A 13 1.92 5.68 -17.65
CA GLN A 13 0.70 5.92 -16.88
C GLN A 13 1.04 6.74 -15.63
N MET A 14 0.28 7.80 -15.40
CA MET A 14 0.40 8.68 -14.25
C MET A 14 -0.93 8.77 -13.53
N LYS A 15 -0.90 8.83 -12.19
CA LYS A 15 -2.09 9.08 -11.39
C LYS A 15 -2.39 10.58 -11.39
N VAL A 16 -3.65 10.94 -11.62
CA VAL A 16 -4.13 12.33 -11.54
C VAL A 16 -5.19 12.40 -10.46
N PHE A 17 -4.95 13.20 -9.43
CA PHE A 17 -5.86 13.34 -8.29
C PHE A 17 -6.50 14.72 -8.28
N TYR A 18 -7.82 14.76 -8.30
CA TYR A 18 -8.56 15.98 -7.98
C TYR A 18 -8.62 16.16 -6.46
N ARG A 19 -8.13 17.30 -5.96
CA ARG A 19 -8.17 17.65 -4.53
C ARG A 19 -9.09 18.84 -4.31
N PRO A 20 -10.29 18.64 -3.73
CA PRO A 20 -11.14 19.75 -3.29
C PRO A 20 -10.39 20.68 -2.35
N ALA A 21 -10.70 21.98 -2.41
CA ALA A 21 -10.20 22.93 -1.43
C ALA A 21 -10.79 22.66 -0.04
N ASN A 22 -10.09 23.12 1.01
CA ASN A 22 -10.56 23.12 2.41
C ASN A 22 -10.84 21.73 3.00
N LEU A 23 -10.00 20.74 2.71
CA LEU A 23 -10.05 19.43 3.38
C LEU A 23 -9.63 19.55 4.86
N PRO A 24 -10.26 18.79 5.78
CA PRO A 24 -10.11 18.98 7.22
C PRO A 24 -8.79 18.43 7.79
N VAL A 25 -8.10 17.58 7.04
CA VAL A 25 -6.86 16.90 7.46
C VAL A 25 -5.76 17.32 6.49
N PRO A 26 -4.58 17.76 6.93
CA PRO A 26 -3.44 17.97 6.05
C PRO A 26 -2.91 16.64 5.46
N PRO A 27 -2.47 16.60 4.19
CA PRO A 27 -2.03 15.34 3.55
C PRO A 27 -0.85 14.68 4.27
N GLU A 28 0.03 15.46 4.89
CA GLU A 28 1.22 14.99 5.62
C GLU A 28 0.84 14.15 6.86
N LYS A 29 -0.38 14.30 7.37
CA LYS A 29 -0.87 13.50 8.51
C LYS A 29 -1.38 12.12 8.10
N MET A 30 -1.47 11.81 6.80
CA MET A 30 -2.06 10.55 6.34
C MET A 30 -1.39 9.33 6.97
N ALA A 31 -0.06 9.25 6.97
CA ALA A 31 0.68 8.10 7.48
C ALA A 31 0.30 7.73 8.93
N THR A 32 0.05 8.74 9.77
CA THR A 32 -0.29 8.49 11.19
C THR A 32 -1.73 8.03 11.39
N LEU A 33 -2.59 8.18 10.37
CA LEU A 33 -4.01 7.87 10.43
C LEU A 33 -4.38 6.52 9.78
N LEU A 34 -3.51 6.00 8.90
CA LEU A 34 -3.73 4.69 8.29
C LEU A 34 -3.67 3.60 9.36
N THR A 35 -4.62 2.66 9.29
CA THR A 35 -4.61 1.48 10.18
C THR A 35 -4.67 0.20 9.36
N PHE A 36 -4.12 -0.87 9.92
CA PHE A 36 -3.97 -2.13 9.21
C PHE A 36 -4.50 -3.29 10.05
N SER A 37 -5.18 -4.22 9.38
CA SER A 37 -5.67 -5.46 9.99
C SER A 37 -5.40 -6.66 9.08
N LEU A 38 -5.11 -7.81 9.69
CA LEU A 38 -5.04 -9.07 8.97
C LEU A 38 -6.42 -9.72 8.96
N LYS A 39 -6.85 -10.21 7.79
CA LYS A 39 -8.09 -10.97 7.63
C LYS A 39 -7.87 -12.16 6.73
N GLN A 40 -8.61 -13.24 6.98
CA GLN A 40 -8.71 -14.34 6.03
C GLN A 40 -9.66 -13.96 4.89
N HIS A 41 -9.28 -14.27 3.66
CA HIS A 41 -10.08 -14.05 2.47
C HIS A 41 -9.79 -15.12 1.42
N ALA A 42 -10.83 -15.79 0.92
CA ALA A 42 -10.74 -16.81 -0.13
C ALA A 42 -9.67 -17.89 0.09
N GLY A 43 -9.46 -18.34 1.35
CA GLY A 43 -8.46 -19.35 1.70
C GLY A 43 -7.03 -18.84 1.85
N GLY A 44 -6.80 -17.53 1.71
CA GLY A 44 -5.53 -16.88 1.99
C GLY A 44 -5.66 -15.76 3.03
N TRP A 45 -4.58 -15.03 3.24
CA TRP A 45 -4.55 -13.85 4.10
C TRP A 45 -4.44 -12.56 3.29
N VAL A 46 -5.17 -11.54 3.75
CA VAL A 46 -5.09 -10.18 3.22
C VAL A 46 -4.70 -9.22 4.33
N LEU A 47 -3.86 -8.26 4.00
CA LEU A 47 -3.63 -7.07 4.81
C LEU A 47 -4.66 -6.02 4.37
N VAL A 48 -5.62 -5.71 5.23
CA VAL A 48 -6.61 -4.66 4.97
C VAL A 48 -6.07 -3.34 5.48
N CYS A 49 -5.84 -2.41 4.56
CA CYS A 49 -5.54 -1.01 4.87
C CYS A 49 -6.85 -0.24 5.00
N HIS A 50 -7.09 0.36 6.16
CA HIS A 50 -8.15 1.33 6.37
C HIS A 50 -7.60 2.74 6.20
N ASN A 51 -8.18 3.49 5.27
CA ASN A 51 -7.84 4.89 5.01
C ASN A 51 -9.01 5.80 5.43
N PRO A 52 -8.95 6.40 6.63
CA PRO A 52 -9.98 7.33 7.09
C PRO A 52 -9.81 8.76 6.53
N THR A 53 -8.83 8.99 5.65
CA THR A 53 -8.48 10.34 5.16
C THR A 53 -9.18 10.67 3.84
N PRO A 54 -9.31 11.97 3.48
CA PRO A 54 -9.88 12.38 2.19
C PRO A 54 -8.87 12.30 1.03
N TYR A 55 -7.78 11.54 1.18
CA TYR A 55 -6.69 11.45 0.21
C TYR A 55 -6.44 10.00 -0.22
N HIS A 56 -5.89 9.80 -1.41
CA HIS A 56 -5.45 8.48 -1.86
C HIS A 56 -4.09 8.13 -1.23
N ALA A 57 -4.00 7.01 -0.53
CA ALA A 57 -2.74 6.51 0.01
C ALA A 57 -2.04 5.64 -1.04
N SER A 58 -1.03 6.18 -1.72
CA SER A 58 -0.24 5.43 -2.72
C SER A 58 0.99 4.83 -2.07
N PHE A 59 1.18 3.51 -2.22
CA PHE A 59 2.29 2.78 -1.63
C PHE A 59 3.33 2.40 -2.70
N SER A 60 4.61 2.63 -2.42
CA SER A 60 5.71 2.00 -3.17
C SER A 60 6.14 0.66 -2.55
N SER A 61 5.97 0.50 -1.24
CA SER A 61 6.21 -0.74 -0.49
C SER A 61 5.14 -0.96 0.58
N LEU A 62 4.83 -2.22 0.88
CA LEU A 62 3.90 -2.60 1.94
C LEU A 62 4.20 -4.03 2.43
N SER A 63 4.91 -4.15 3.55
CA SER A 63 5.40 -5.41 4.10
C SER A 63 4.89 -5.67 5.51
N VAL A 64 4.52 -6.91 5.79
CA VAL A 64 4.24 -7.42 7.13
C VAL A 64 5.55 -7.94 7.73
N MET A 65 5.86 -7.47 8.93
CA MET A 65 7.08 -7.76 9.66
C MET A 65 6.76 -8.45 10.99
N ASP A 66 7.70 -9.28 11.41
CA ASP A 66 7.68 -10.02 12.66
C ASP A 66 9.08 -9.92 13.29
N GLU A 67 9.19 -9.23 14.42
CA GLU A 67 10.48 -8.99 15.11
C GLU A 67 11.61 -8.49 14.18
N GLY A 68 11.26 -7.65 13.20
CA GLY A 68 12.21 -7.09 12.22
C GLY A 68 12.46 -7.96 10.98
N ARG A 69 11.91 -9.18 10.92
CA ARG A 69 11.96 -10.06 9.75
C ARG A 69 10.73 -9.85 8.86
N GLU A 70 10.94 -9.68 7.57
CA GLU A 70 9.83 -9.65 6.61
C GLU A 70 9.18 -11.04 6.51
N ARG A 71 7.86 -11.09 6.71
CA ARG A 71 7.04 -12.31 6.61
C ARG A 71 6.29 -12.37 5.29
N ALA A 72 5.82 -11.22 4.81
CA ALA A 72 5.14 -11.11 3.54
C ALA A 72 5.25 -9.68 3.01
N HIS A 73 5.23 -9.56 1.69
CA HIS A 73 5.17 -8.28 0.98
C HIS A 73 3.92 -8.27 0.11
N ALA A 74 3.06 -7.28 0.32
CA ALA A 74 1.88 -7.08 -0.50
C ALA A 74 2.26 -6.58 -1.90
N LYS A 75 1.81 -7.27 -2.94
CA LYS A 75 2.03 -6.85 -4.32
C LYS A 75 0.76 -7.04 -5.14
N THR A 76 0.18 -5.93 -5.57
CA THR A 76 -0.96 -5.91 -6.49
C THR A 76 -0.70 -4.87 -7.58
N LEU A 77 -1.45 -4.92 -8.68
CA LEU A 77 -1.33 -3.94 -9.77
C LEU A 77 -1.64 -2.51 -9.29
N ASP A 78 -2.57 -2.38 -8.35
CA ASP A 78 -3.00 -1.10 -7.81
C ASP A 78 -2.54 -0.97 -6.34
N MET A 79 -1.34 -0.46 -6.13
CA MET A 79 -0.79 -0.16 -4.80
C MET A 79 -1.30 1.21 -4.30
N MET A 80 -2.61 1.30 -4.06
CA MET A 80 -3.26 2.53 -3.61
C MET A 80 -4.57 2.28 -2.85
N THR A 81 -4.71 2.81 -1.65
CA THR A 81 -5.98 2.76 -0.91
C THR A 81 -6.78 4.05 -1.13
N PRO A 82 -8.01 3.98 -1.66
CA PRO A 82 -8.83 5.17 -1.88
C PRO A 82 -9.20 5.92 -0.59
N PRO A 83 -9.62 7.19 -0.69
CA PRO A 83 -10.15 7.96 0.43
C PRO A 83 -11.32 7.26 1.11
N LEU A 84 -11.42 7.40 2.44
CA LEU A 84 -12.57 6.95 3.24
C LEU A 84 -12.97 5.48 2.97
N SER A 85 -11.97 4.62 2.74
CA SER A 85 -12.22 3.25 2.28
C SER A 85 -11.28 2.24 2.93
N ASP A 86 -11.69 0.98 2.85
CA ASP A 86 -10.85 -0.17 3.13
C ASP A 86 -10.39 -0.80 1.82
N LYS A 87 -9.11 -1.18 1.76
CA LYS A 87 -8.59 -1.99 0.65
C LYS A 87 -7.85 -3.21 1.15
N PRO A 88 -8.24 -4.43 0.72
CA PRO A 88 -7.48 -5.64 0.98
C PRO A 88 -6.29 -5.75 0.02
N TYR A 89 -5.13 -6.07 0.55
CA TYR A 89 -3.93 -6.43 -0.21
C TYR A 89 -3.59 -7.88 0.07
N SER A 90 -3.57 -8.71 -0.98
CA SER A 90 -3.23 -10.13 -0.86
C SER A 90 -1.78 -10.32 -0.40
N LEU A 91 -1.59 -11.18 0.60
CA LEU A 91 -0.29 -11.59 1.10
C LEU A 91 0.03 -12.99 0.57
N ALA A 92 0.84 -13.05 -0.49
CA ALA A 92 1.24 -14.32 -1.06
C ALA A 92 2.05 -15.14 -0.04
N SER A 93 1.67 -16.42 0.13
CA SER A 93 2.37 -17.36 1.01
C SER A 93 2.49 -16.94 2.48
N PHE A 94 1.64 -16.02 2.96
CA PHE A 94 1.58 -15.68 4.38
C PHE A 94 0.76 -16.69 5.16
N SER A 95 1.32 -17.16 6.27
CA SER A 95 0.61 -17.94 7.29
C SER A 95 0.75 -17.23 8.64
N LEU A 96 -0.35 -17.16 9.38
CA LEU A 96 -0.34 -16.67 10.74
C LEU A 96 0.03 -17.81 11.69
N ASP A 97 1.33 -17.95 11.96
CA ASP A 97 1.91 -18.92 12.91
C ASP A 97 2.52 -18.24 14.16
N VAL A 98 2.39 -16.92 14.24
CA VAL A 98 2.96 -16.09 15.30
C VAL A 98 1.96 -15.82 16.41
N GLN A 99 2.46 -15.90 17.65
CA GLN A 99 1.75 -15.48 18.85
C GLN A 99 2.08 -14.04 19.25
N GLY A 100 3.04 -13.42 18.55
CA GLY A 100 3.59 -12.10 18.84
C GLY A 100 2.93 -10.95 18.09
N LYS A 101 3.49 -9.76 18.29
CA LYS A 101 3.03 -8.51 17.68
C LYS A 101 3.59 -8.35 16.27
N LEU A 102 2.72 -8.37 15.27
CA LEU A 102 3.09 -8.03 13.89
C LEU A 102 3.08 -6.52 13.68
N THR A 103 4.03 -6.04 12.88
CA THR A 103 4.01 -4.67 12.35
C THR A 103 3.86 -4.68 10.83
N VAL A 104 3.44 -3.55 10.29
CA VAL A 104 3.49 -3.27 8.87
C VAL A 104 4.49 -2.16 8.66
N ASN A 105 5.46 -2.37 7.78
CA ASN A 105 6.33 -1.34 7.26
C ASN A 105 5.82 -0.96 5.86
N TYR A 106 5.72 0.33 5.59
CA TYR A 106 5.22 0.79 4.30
C TYR A 106 5.85 2.12 3.92
N THR A 107 5.92 2.36 2.62
CA THR A 107 6.44 3.59 2.04
C THR A 107 5.34 4.26 1.24
N LEU A 108 4.96 5.47 1.65
CA LEU A 108 4.03 6.31 0.91
C LEU A 108 4.76 7.17 -0.12
N ILE A 109 4.05 7.52 -1.19
CA ILE A 109 4.51 8.49 -2.19
C ILE A 109 3.69 9.77 -2.02
N ASP A 110 4.36 10.91 -1.80
CA ASP A 110 3.70 12.22 -1.69
C ASP A 110 3.39 12.84 -3.07
N ASP A 111 2.87 14.07 -3.06
CA ASP A 111 2.46 14.78 -4.27
C ASP A 111 3.66 15.19 -5.14
N GLU A 112 4.82 15.40 -4.52
CA GLU A 112 6.08 15.71 -5.17
C GLU A 112 6.81 14.44 -5.69
N GLY A 113 6.33 13.26 -5.32
CA GLY A 113 6.91 11.96 -5.69
C GLY A 113 7.99 11.45 -4.73
N HIS A 114 8.18 12.08 -3.57
CA HIS A 114 9.10 11.60 -2.54
C HIS A 114 8.53 10.41 -1.78
N TYR A 115 9.45 9.60 -1.26
CA TYR A 115 9.14 8.43 -0.46
C TYR A 115 9.17 8.75 1.03
N HIS A 116 8.11 8.32 1.73
CA HIS A 116 7.94 8.49 3.17
C HIS A 116 7.72 7.15 3.84
N ASP A 117 8.70 6.69 4.59
CA ASP A 117 8.63 5.43 5.33
C ASP A 117 7.86 5.60 6.65
N ALA A 118 7.04 4.60 6.97
CA ALA A 118 6.33 4.53 8.23
C ALA A 118 6.14 3.07 8.67
N SER A 119 5.87 2.89 9.95
CA SER A 119 5.59 1.59 10.55
C SER A 119 4.46 1.71 11.56
N THR A 120 3.58 0.71 11.60
CA THR A 120 2.54 0.62 12.64
C THR A 120 2.20 -0.83 12.97
N THR A 121 1.50 -1.04 14.07
CA THR A 121 1.07 -2.36 14.51
C THR A 121 -0.09 -2.86 13.66
N VAL A 122 -0.06 -4.15 13.32
CA VAL A 122 -1.18 -4.81 12.62
C VAL A 122 -2.15 -5.36 13.65
N LYS A 123 -3.45 -5.10 13.47
CA LYS A 123 -4.51 -5.78 14.22
C LYS A 123 -4.66 -7.20 13.69
N ILE A 124 -4.36 -8.19 14.54
CA ILE A 124 -4.55 -9.61 14.26
C ILE A 124 -5.97 -10.01 14.71
N PRO A 125 -6.65 -10.96 14.04
CA PRO A 125 -7.96 -11.48 14.48
C PRO A 125 -7.96 -12.04 15.91
#